data_AF-A0A5P2CS29-F1
#
_entry.id   AF-A0A5P2CS29-F1
#
_cell.length_a   1.000
_cell.length_b   1.000
_cell.length_c   1.000
_cell.angle_alpha   90.00
_cell.angle_beta   90.00
_cell.angle_gamma   90.00
#
_symmetry.space_group_name_H-M   'P 1'
#
loop_
_entity.id
_entity.type
_entity.pdbx_description
1 polymer ?
#
loop_
_entity_poly.entity_id
_entity_poly.type
_entity_poly.pdbx_seq_one_letter_code
_entity_poly.pdbx_strand_id
1 'polypeptide(L)'
;MKEPKQHIVIESDFGPDDPICGECGDNWPCRTWRRWTTSKDYRIAELEAAVKRLTDRAGDQERQLHRLEQVVREDSNILRNGIFRAVSDLGRHGRMGDLTLDRTRDDIDITPPGAMWRERTAGPVELTVTYEGLDGRTWVNGHPDG
;
A
#
# COMPACT_ATOMS: atom_id res chain seq x y z
N MET A 1 -36.69 -13.05 -5.69
CA MET A 1 -36.18 -14.31 -6.27
C MET A 1 -34.89 -14.63 -5.51
N LYS A 2 -34.83 -15.76 -4.80
CA LYS A 2 -33.67 -16.08 -3.95
C LYS A 2 -32.50 -16.58 -4.80
N GLU A 3 -31.28 -16.27 -4.37
CA GLU A 3 -30.05 -16.80 -4.98
C GLU A 3 -30.05 -18.34 -4.91
N PRO A 4 -29.82 -19.05 -6.02
CA PRO A 4 -29.71 -20.50 -5.99
C PRO A 4 -28.44 -20.92 -5.25
N LYS A 5 -28.59 -21.78 -4.25
CA LYS A 5 -27.50 -22.20 -3.39
C LYS A 5 -26.70 -23.31 -4.08
N GLN A 6 -25.50 -22.96 -4.53
CA GLN A 6 -24.38 -23.88 -4.86
C GLN A 6 -24.41 -24.60 -6.23
N HIS A 7 -23.26 -24.59 -6.88
CA HIS A 7 -22.88 -25.55 -7.92
C HIS A 7 -21.97 -26.61 -7.30
N ILE A 8 -22.11 -27.86 -7.74
CA ILE A 8 -21.25 -28.96 -7.32
C ILE A 8 -20.31 -29.22 -8.50
N VAL A 9 -19.01 -29.03 -8.29
CA VAL A 9 -18.00 -29.54 -9.21
C VAL A 9 -17.81 -31.01 -8.85
N ILE A 10 -18.26 -31.91 -9.72
CA ILE A 10 -17.97 -33.33 -9.57
C ILE A 10 -16.59 -33.53 -10.23
N GLU A 11 -15.55 -33.72 -9.42
CA GLU A 11 -14.26 -34.18 -9.95
C GLU A 11 -14.45 -35.64 -10.38
N SER A 12 -14.41 -35.92 -11.68
CA SER A 12 -14.36 -37.28 -12.21
C SER A 12 -13.00 -37.59 -12.84
N ASP A 13 -12.58 -38.85 -12.73
CA ASP A 13 -11.29 -39.34 -13.23
C ASP A 13 -11.17 -39.30 -14.77
N PHE A 14 -12.21 -38.85 -15.49
CA PHE A 14 -12.31 -38.87 -16.95
C PHE A 14 -12.31 -37.48 -17.62
N GLY A 15 -12.14 -36.39 -16.86
CA GLY A 15 -12.09 -35.01 -17.37
C GLY A 15 -13.01 -34.08 -16.58
N PRO A 16 -12.98 -32.75 -16.83
CA PRO A 16 -13.90 -31.84 -16.17
C PRO A 16 -15.31 -32.09 -16.70
N ASP A 17 -16.14 -32.79 -15.91
CA ASP A 17 -17.57 -32.84 -16.16
C ASP A 17 -18.14 -31.42 -16.09
N ASP A 18 -19.09 -31.11 -16.99
CA ASP A 18 -19.80 -29.82 -16.94
C ASP A 18 -20.37 -29.64 -15.52
N PRO A 19 -20.07 -28.54 -14.82
CA PRO A 19 -20.51 -28.36 -13.44
C PRO A 19 -22.03 -28.49 -13.37
N ILE A 20 -22.54 -29.20 -12.36
CA ILE A 20 -23.98 -29.47 -12.22
C ILE A 20 -24.54 -28.57 -11.11
N CYS A 21 -25.74 -28.03 -11.32
CA CYS A 21 -26.44 -27.27 -10.30
C CYS A 21 -26.89 -28.19 -9.15
N GLY A 22 -26.48 -27.90 -7.91
CA GLY A 22 -26.83 -28.70 -6.73
C GLY A 22 -28.33 -28.64 -6.36
N GLU A 23 -29.08 -27.66 -6.86
CA GLU A 23 -30.52 -27.52 -6.61
C GLU A 23 -31.41 -28.22 -7.65
N CYS A 24 -31.04 -28.18 -8.94
CA CYS A 24 -31.89 -28.73 -10.00
C CYS A 24 -31.29 -29.89 -10.80
N GLY A 25 -30.01 -30.23 -10.59
CA GLY A 25 -29.35 -31.33 -11.30
C GLY A 25 -29.06 -31.05 -12.79
N ASP A 26 -29.38 -29.84 -13.27
CA ASP A 26 -29.08 -29.41 -14.65
C ASP A 26 -27.62 -28.93 -14.79
N ASN A 27 -27.09 -29.00 -16.01
CA ASN A 27 -25.80 -28.40 -16.36
C ASN A 27 -25.80 -26.90 -16.03
N TRP A 28 -24.73 -26.48 -15.37
CA TRP A 28 -24.48 -25.11 -15.00
C TRP A 28 -23.95 -24.31 -16.19
N PRO A 29 -24.35 -23.04 -16.37
CA PRO A 29 -25.37 -22.33 -15.60
C PRO A 29 -26.79 -22.78 -15.96
N CYS A 30 -27.54 -23.23 -14.95
CA CYS A 30 -28.90 -23.75 -15.11
C CYS A 30 -29.91 -22.61 -15.35
N ARG A 31 -31.13 -22.96 -15.78
CA ARG A 31 -32.19 -21.98 -16.10
C ARG A 31 -32.55 -21.09 -14.91
N THR A 32 -32.55 -21.63 -13.70
CA THR A 32 -32.84 -20.90 -12.46
C THR A 32 -31.77 -19.85 -12.18
N TRP A 33 -30.50 -20.21 -12.33
CA TRP A 33 -29.39 -19.26 -12.20
C TRP A 33 -29.47 -18.15 -13.25
N ARG A 34 -29.68 -18.49 -14.53
CA ARG A 34 -29.80 -17.49 -15.60
C ARG A 34 -30.97 -16.52 -15.38
N ARG A 35 -32.09 -17.00 -14.82
CA ARG A 35 -33.23 -16.15 -14.45
C ARG A 35 -32.89 -15.24 -13.28
N TRP A 36 -32.19 -15.77 -12.27
CA TRP A 36 -31.75 -15.00 -11.13
C TRP A 36 -30.76 -13.89 -11.54
N THR A 37 -29.78 -14.16 -12.39
CA THR A 37 -28.82 -13.14 -12.87
C THR A 37 -29.45 -12.03 -13.71
N THR A 38 -30.63 -12.26 -14.27
CA THR A 38 -31.43 -11.23 -14.95
C THR A 38 -32.44 -10.52 -14.04
N SER A 39 -32.54 -10.95 -12.78
CA SER A 39 -33.49 -10.40 -11.82
C SER A 39 -33.00 -9.08 -11.21
N LYS A 40 -33.94 -8.26 -10.74
CA LYS A 40 -33.62 -7.04 -10.00
C LYS A 40 -32.83 -7.33 -8.72
N ASP A 41 -33.13 -8.43 -8.04
CA ASP A 41 -32.49 -8.80 -6.77
C ASP A 41 -30.99 -9.11 -6.97
N TYR A 42 -30.64 -9.79 -8.08
CA TYR A 42 -29.24 -9.97 -8.46
C TYR A 42 -28.54 -8.64 -8.74
N ARG A 43 -29.21 -7.74 -9.47
CA ARG A 43 -28.66 -6.41 -9.78
C ARG A 43 -28.42 -5.58 -8.52
N ILE A 44 -29.32 -5.68 -7.53
CA ILE A 44 -29.17 -5.04 -6.23
C ILE A 44 -27.97 -5.64 -5.49
N ALA A 45 -27.86 -6.97 -5.42
CA ALA A 45 -26.72 -7.64 -4.79
C ALA A 45 -25.37 -7.29 -5.46
N GLU A 46 -25.32 -7.21 -6.79
CA GLU A 46 -24.12 -6.74 -7.52
C GLU A 46 -23.77 -5.29 -7.16
N LEU A 47 -24.77 -4.41 -7.09
CA LEU A 47 -24.57 -3.01 -6.73
C LEU A 47 -24.10 -2.86 -5.28
N GLU A 48 -24.68 -3.59 -4.33
CA GLU A 48 -24.24 -3.61 -2.93
C GLU A 48 -22.79 -4.11 -2.80
N ALA A 49 -22.45 -5.19 -3.52
CA ALA A 49 -21.08 -5.71 -3.56
C ALA A 49 -20.09 -4.73 -4.25
N ALA A 50 -20.54 -3.98 -5.26
CA ALA A 50 -19.75 -2.95 -5.91
C ALA A 50 -19.52 -1.75 -4.98
N VAL A 51 -20.56 -1.27 -4.29
CA VAL A 51 -20.48 -0.20 -3.31
C VAL A 51 -19.52 -0.58 -2.19
N LYS A 52 -19.64 -1.80 -1.63
CA LYS A 52 -18.71 -2.28 -0.60
C LYS A 52 -17.25 -2.24 -1.06
N ARG A 53 -16.96 -2.77 -2.25
CA ARG A 53 -15.61 -2.74 -2.83
C ARG A 53 -15.06 -1.31 -3.02
N LEU A 54 -15.92 -0.37 -3.42
CA LEU A 54 -15.53 1.03 -3.55
C LEU A 54 -15.25 1.67 -2.19
N THR A 55 -16.08 1.40 -1.18
CA THR A 55 -15.87 1.89 0.19
C THR A 55 -14.57 1.34 0.79
N ASP A 56 -14.31 0.05 0.64
CA ASP A 56 -13.07 -0.58 1.12
C ASP A 56 -11.83 0.05 0.46
N ARG A 57 -11.89 0.25 -0.87
CA ARG A 57 -10.83 0.92 -1.63
C ARG A 57 -10.63 2.38 -1.20
N ALA A 58 -11.71 3.11 -0.94
CA ALA A 58 -11.62 4.49 -0.45
C ALA A 58 -10.93 4.54 0.93
N GLY A 59 -11.29 3.62 1.83
CA GLY A 59 -10.63 3.51 3.13
C GLY A 59 -9.14 3.15 3.04
N ASP A 60 -8.75 2.30 2.09
CA ASP A 60 -7.33 2.03 1.81
C ASP A 60 -6.59 3.27 1.29
N GLN A 61 -7.22 4.04 0.39
CA GLN A 61 -6.65 5.27 -0.15
C GLN A 61 -6.49 6.35 0.93
N GLU A 62 -7.47 6.52 1.82
CA GLU A 62 -7.36 7.44 2.97
C GLU A 62 -6.20 7.06 3.89
N ARG A 63 -6.03 5.76 4.18
CA ARG A 63 -4.88 5.27 4.96
C ARG A 63 -3.55 5.53 4.27
N GLN A 64 -3.49 5.36 2.95
CA GLN A 64 -2.29 5.66 2.16
C GLN A 64 -1.96 7.16 2.18
N LEU A 65 -2.97 8.03 2.01
CA LEU A 65 -2.80 9.48 2.07
C LEU A 65 -2.28 9.92 3.43
N HIS A 66 -2.86 9.45 4.53
CA HIS A 66 -2.38 9.78 5.87
C HIS A 66 -0.93 9.35 6.12
N ARG A 67 -0.51 8.18 5.60
CA ARG A 67 0.89 7.76 5.68
C ARG A 67 1.80 8.71 4.89
N LEU A 68 1.41 9.11 3.68
CA LEU A 68 2.17 10.06 2.88
C LEU A 68 2.26 11.44 3.54
N GLU A 69 1.18 11.93 4.14
CA GLU A 69 1.18 13.19 4.90
C GLU A 69 2.14 13.15 6.09
N GLN A 70 2.21 12.01 6.79
CA GLN A 70 3.17 11.82 7.88
C GLN A 70 4.62 11.89 7.38
N VAL A 71 4.94 11.16 6.30
CA VAL A 71 6.28 11.18 5.68
C VAL A 71 6.66 12.60 5.26
N VAL A 72 5.78 13.31 4.56
CA VAL A 72 6.05 14.70 4.13
C VAL A 72 6.27 15.63 5.32
N ARG A 73 5.52 15.45 6.41
CA ARG A 73 5.70 16.24 7.64
C ARG A 73 7.04 15.96 8.30
N GLU A 74 7.44 14.70 8.35
CA GLU A 74 8.73 14.28 8.92
C GLU A 74 9.90 14.84 8.11
N ASP A 75 9.89 14.66 6.79
CA ASP A 75 10.90 15.23 5.87
C ASP A 75 10.98 16.76 6.01
N SER A 76 9.83 17.43 6.10
CA SER A 76 9.77 18.88 6.29
C SER A 76 10.40 19.33 7.62
N ASN A 77 10.23 18.54 8.69
CA ASN A 77 10.82 18.84 9.99
C ASN A 77 12.34 18.64 9.96
N ILE A 78 12.81 17.55 9.34
CA ILE A 78 14.23 17.25 9.15
C ILE A 78 14.92 18.41 8.41
N LEU A 79 14.35 18.84 7.28
CA LEU A 79 14.87 19.97 6.49
C LEU A 79 14.87 21.28 7.28
N ARG A 80 13.77 21.60 7.98
CA ARG A 80 13.67 22.82 8.79
C ARG A 80 14.72 22.86 9.89
N ASN A 81 14.98 21.72 10.54
CA ASN A 81 16.00 21.64 11.59
C ASN A 81 17.40 21.93 11.03
N GLY A 82 17.77 21.35 9.89
CA GLY A 82 19.05 21.63 9.24
C GLY A 82 19.21 23.10 8.84
N ILE A 83 18.18 23.66 8.20
CA ILE A 83 18.16 25.09 7.81
C ILE A 83 18.27 26.01 9.03
N PHE A 84 17.53 25.71 10.09
CA PHE A 84 17.55 26.52 11.31
C PHE A 84 18.95 26.60 11.92
N ARG A 85 19.70 25.49 11.91
CA ARG A 85 21.09 25.45 12.38
C ARG A 85 22.01 26.29 11.50
N ALA A 86 21.93 26.12 10.18
CA ALA A 86 22.73 26.90 9.22
C ALA A 86 22.48 28.41 9.37
N VAL A 87 21.21 28.82 9.51
CA VAL A 87 20.83 30.23 9.74
C VAL A 87 21.34 30.74 11.10
N SER A 88 21.30 29.91 12.14
CA SER A 88 21.81 30.27 13.47
C SER A 88 23.30 30.57 13.43
N ASP A 89 24.10 29.75 12.73
CA ASP A 89 25.53 30.00 12.57
C ASP A 89 25.81 31.23 11.72
N LEU A 90 25.05 31.44 10.64
CA LEU A 90 25.15 32.64 9.83
C LEU A 90 24.95 33.92 10.67
N GLY A 91 23.94 33.92 11.55
CA GLY A 91 23.66 35.04 12.45
C GLY A 91 24.75 35.27 13.51
N ARG A 92 25.40 34.21 13.98
CA ARG A 92 26.41 34.27 15.06
C ARG A 92 27.82 34.54 14.56
N HIS A 93 28.17 33.98 13.41
CA HIS A 93 29.54 33.90 12.91
C HIS A 93 29.73 34.61 11.56
N GLY A 94 28.65 35.09 10.93
CA GLY A 94 28.70 35.73 9.61
C GLY A 94 28.93 34.75 8.46
N ARG A 95 28.94 33.45 8.74
CA ARG A 95 29.00 32.34 7.78
C ARG A 95 28.27 31.13 8.37
N MET A 96 27.80 30.22 7.52
CA MET A 96 27.23 28.94 7.97
C MET A 96 28.30 27.83 7.94
N GLY A 97 28.07 26.76 8.70
CA GLY A 97 28.76 25.49 8.53
C GLY A 97 28.26 24.72 7.32
N ASP A 98 28.65 23.45 7.20
CA ASP A 98 28.34 22.65 6.02
C ASP A 98 27.02 21.89 6.20
N LEU A 99 26.09 22.11 5.26
CA LEU A 99 24.80 21.44 5.22
C LEU A 99 24.79 20.43 4.07
N THR A 100 24.67 19.16 4.41
CA THR A 100 24.59 18.05 3.46
C THR A 100 23.22 17.40 3.53
N LEU A 101 22.71 17.03 2.36
CA LEU A 101 21.45 16.31 2.21
C LEU A 101 21.74 15.01 1.46
N ASP A 102 21.40 13.89 2.08
CA ASP A 102 21.51 12.57 1.50
C ASP A 102 20.12 11.93 1.36
N ARG A 103 19.93 11.23 0.25
CA ARG A 103 18.66 10.58 -0.09
C ARG A 103 18.94 9.16 -0.50
N THR A 104 18.66 8.23 0.40
CA THR A 104 18.85 6.80 0.17
C THR A 104 17.54 6.12 -0.15
N ARG A 105 17.62 5.01 -0.87
CA ARG A 105 16.48 4.14 -1.13
C ARG A 105 17.00 2.71 -1.21
N ASP A 106 16.76 1.95 -0.15
CA ASP A 106 17.22 0.57 -0.07
C ASP A 106 16.17 -0.39 -0.65
N ASP A 107 16.64 -1.44 -1.32
CA ASP A 107 15.76 -2.50 -1.81
C ASP A 107 15.35 -3.41 -0.65
N ILE A 108 14.05 -3.72 -0.59
CA ILE A 108 13.48 -4.68 0.35
C ILE A 108 13.40 -6.05 -0.33
N ASP A 109 13.96 -7.06 0.33
CA ASP A 109 13.78 -8.46 -0.05
C ASP A 109 12.36 -8.90 0.34
N ILE A 110 11.56 -9.24 -0.66
CA ILE A 110 10.18 -9.73 -0.48
C ILE A 110 10.05 -11.20 -0.89
N THR A 111 11.18 -11.91 -0.98
CA THR A 111 11.23 -13.31 -1.38
C THR A 111 10.36 -14.17 -0.45
N PRO A 112 9.34 -14.88 -0.98
CA PRO A 112 8.56 -15.80 -0.17
C PRO A 112 9.44 -16.90 0.44
N PRO A 113 9.17 -17.34 1.68
CA PRO A 113 9.93 -18.43 2.29
C PRO A 113 9.93 -19.69 1.41
N GLY A 114 11.12 -20.21 1.06
CA GLY A 114 11.29 -21.42 0.25
C GLY A 114 11.28 -21.20 -1.27
N ALA A 115 11.19 -19.97 -1.75
CA ALA A 115 11.35 -19.66 -3.17
C ALA A 115 12.79 -19.94 -3.66
N MET A 116 12.93 -20.55 -4.84
CA MET A 116 14.24 -20.79 -5.50
C MET A 116 14.74 -19.57 -6.29
N TRP A 117 14.08 -18.43 -6.13
CA TRP A 117 14.36 -17.18 -6.82
C TRP A 117 14.32 -16.05 -5.79
N ARG A 118 14.94 -14.91 -6.10
CA ARG A 118 14.91 -13.72 -5.23
C ARG A 118 14.00 -12.67 -5.84
N GLU A 119 13.14 -12.11 -5.00
CA GLU A 119 12.33 -10.96 -5.35
C GLU A 119 12.75 -9.75 -4.53
N ARG A 120 12.93 -8.61 -5.20
CA ARG A 120 13.19 -7.33 -4.55
C ARG A 120 12.20 -6.30 -5.02
N THR A 121 11.77 -5.47 -4.09
CA THR A 121 11.01 -4.26 -4.39
C THR A 121 11.75 -3.06 -3.83
N ALA A 122 11.62 -1.93 -4.49
CA ALA A 122 12.28 -0.73 -4.04
C ALA A 122 11.60 -0.23 -2.75
N GLY A 123 12.39 -0.11 -1.68
CA GLY A 123 11.90 0.29 -0.36
C GLY A 123 11.52 1.77 -0.26
N PRO A 124 11.18 2.23 0.96
CA PRO A 124 10.94 3.64 1.21
C PRO A 124 12.20 4.46 0.93
N VAL A 125 11.99 5.70 0.52
CA VAL A 125 13.07 6.67 0.42
C VAL A 125 13.28 7.24 1.82
N GLU A 126 14.53 7.26 2.27
CA GLU A 126 14.92 7.92 3.51
C GLU A 126 15.70 9.20 3.19
N LEU A 127 15.37 10.28 3.89
CA LEU A 127 16.04 11.56 3.79
C LEU A 127 16.88 11.79 5.04
N THR A 128 18.18 12.01 4.86
CA THR A 128 19.08 12.36 5.94
C THR A 128 19.65 13.75 5.69
N VAL A 129 19.56 14.63 6.69
CA VAL A 129 20.15 15.96 6.67
C VAL A 129 21.22 16.04 7.74
N THR A 130 22.46 16.27 7.31
CA THR A 130 23.61 16.42 8.19
C THR A 130 24.05 17.88 8.16
N TYR A 131 24.22 18.47 9.34
CA TYR A 131 24.77 19.79 9.52
C TYR A 131 26.04 19.73 10.35
N GLU A 132 27.16 20.16 9.79
CA GLU A 132 28.44 20.30 10.49
C GLU A 132 28.61 21.76 10.90
N GLY A 133 28.42 22.06 12.18
CA GLY A 133 28.49 23.43 12.68
C GLY A 133 29.91 23.91 12.90
N LEU A 134 30.03 25.23 12.97
CA LEU A 134 31.32 25.90 13.13
C LEU A 134 31.95 25.69 14.52
N ASP A 135 31.17 25.20 15.49
CA ASP A 135 31.63 24.80 16.82
C ASP A 135 32.21 23.37 16.85
N GLY A 136 32.33 22.71 15.69
CA GLY A 136 32.87 21.37 15.55
C GLY A 136 31.88 20.27 15.95
N ARG A 137 30.60 20.62 16.16
CA ARG A 137 29.55 19.64 16.40
C ARG A 137 28.84 19.27 15.10
N THR A 138 28.41 18.02 15.04
CA THR A 138 27.63 17.51 13.93
C THR A 138 26.20 17.27 14.40
N TRP A 139 25.23 17.57 13.55
CA TRP A 139 23.83 17.26 13.77
C TRP A 139 23.29 16.44 12.61
N VAL A 140 22.66 15.30 12.92
CA VAL A 140 21.96 14.45 11.95
C VAL A 140 20.47 14.53 12.23
N ASN A 141 19.68 14.90 11.22
CA ASN A 141 18.23 15.09 11.28
C ASN A 141 17.78 16.03 12.41
N GLY A 142 18.63 17.01 12.76
CA GLY A 142 18.38 17.98 13.82
C GLY A 142 18.84 17.56 15.22
N HIS A 143 19.35 16.33 15.38
CA HIS A 143 19.87 15.80 16.63
C HIS A 143 21.40 15.81 16.64
N PRO A 144 22.07 16.16 17.75
CA PRO A 144 23.53 16.11 17.82
C PRO A 144 24.01 14.67 17.61
N ASP A 145 25.03 14.52 16.77
CA ASP A 145 25.73 13.27 16.49
C ASP A 145 26.90 13.14 17.47
N GLY A 146 26.67 12.43 18.58
CA GLY A 146 27.64 12.21 19.65
C GLY A 146 27.85 13.38 20.60
#